data_AF-T0H2G8-F1
#
_entry.id   AF-T0H2G8-F1
#
_cell.length_a   1.000
_cell.length_b   1.000
_cell.length_c   1.000
_cell.angle_alpha   90.00
_cell.angle_beta   90.00
_cell.angle_gamma   90.00
#
_symmetry.space_group_name_H-M   'P 1'
#
loop_
_entity.id
_entity.type
_entity.pdbx_description
1 polymer ?
#
loop_
_entity_poly.entity_id
_entity_poly.type
_entity_poly.pdbx_seq_one_letter_code
_entity_poly.pdbx_strand_id
1 'polypeptide(L)'
;MTPIERAARALCQTLGQSQEDADWQACLPQVRAVLDAIHEPSDYMKEAGAGITRYISPDSDERAYAQDAANVWRFMLDAMKKQVP
;
A
#
# COMPACT_ATOMS: atom_id res chain seq x y z
N MET A 1 1.47 -8.81 -13.55
CA MET A 1 2.11 -8.91 -12.23
C MET A 1 1.49 -7.87 -11.31
N THR A 2 0.87 -8.31 -10.23
CA THR A 2 0.19 -7.42 -9.27
C THR A 2 1.20 -6.70 -8.36
N PRO A 3 0.85 -5.55 -7.75
CA PRO A 3 1.69 -4.88 -6.75
C PRO A 3 2.23 -5.78 -5.64
N ILE A 4 1.39 -6.66 -5.09
CA ILE A 4 1.77 -7.58 -4.02
C ILE A 4 2.70 -8.70 -4.50
N GLU A 5 2.53 -9.21 -5.73
CA GLU A 5 3.51 -10.10 -6.37
C GLU A 5 4.88 -9.42 -6.55
N ARG A 6 4.89 -8.15 -6.98
CA ARG A 6 6.14 -7.38 -7.10
C ARG A 6 6.85 -7.26 -5.77
N ALA A 7 6.11 -6.93 -4.71
CA ALA A 7 6.67 -6.83 -3.37
C ALA A 7 7.22 -8.17 -2.87
N ALA A 8 6.51 -9.28 -3.09
CA ALA A 8 6.94 -10.59 -2.67
C ALA A 8 8.22 -11.06 -3.40
N ARG A 9 8.29 -10.83 -4.72
CA ARG A 9 9.50 -11.10 -5.51
C ARG A 9 10.68 -10.24 -5.07
N ALA A 10 10.46 -8.95 -4.80
CA ALA A 10 11.50 -8.07 -4.30
C ALA A 10 12.01 -8.53 -2.93
N LEU A 11 11.12 -8.94 -2.02
CA LEU A 11 11.51 -9.49 -0.72
C LEU A 11 12.37 -10.75 -0.88
N CYS A 12 11.93 -11.70 -1.71
CA CYS A 12 12.68 -12.94 -1.96
C CYS A 12 14.08 -12.67 -2.56
N GLN A 13 14.23 -11.66 -3.42
CA GLN A 13 15.55 -11.21 -3.91
C GLN A 13 16.46 -10.70 -2.79
N THR A 14 15.92 -9.94 -1.83
CA THR A 14 16.71 -9.46 -0.68
C THR A 14 17.14 -10.60 0.26
N LEU A 15 16.42 -11.72 0.25
CA LEU A 15 16.76 -12.94 1.00
C LEU A 15 17.79 -13.82 0.27
N GLY A 16 18.32 -13.38 -0.87
CA GLY A 16 19.34 -14.10 -1.64
C GLY A 16 18.79 -15.23 -2.50
N GLN A 17 17.47 -15.33 -2.68
CA GLN A 17 16.87 -16.27 -3.61
C GLN A 17 17.01 -15.74 -5.05
N SER A 18 17.53 -16.59 -5.95
CA SER A 18 17.60 -16.27 -7.38
C SER A 18 16.19 -16.08 -7.93
N GLN A 19 16.03 -15.28 -8.98
CA GLN A 19 14.70 -15.01 -9.56
C GLN A 19 14.06 -16.26 -10.18
N GLU A 20 14.86 -17.28 -10.50
CA GLU A 20 14.44 -18.58 -11.05
C GLU A 20 14.05 -19.58 -9.95
N ASP A 21 14.66 -19.49 -8.77
CA ASP A 21 14.41 -20.39 -7.63
C ASP A 21 13.46 -19.80 -6.57
N ALA A 22 13.13 -18.51 -6.66
CA ALA A 22 12.30 -17.82 -5.68
C ALA A 22 10.84 -18.29 -5.77
N ASP A 23 10.44 -19.15 -4.82
CA ASP A 23 9.04 -19.36 -4.44
C ASP A 23 8.51 -18.09 -3.78
N TRP A 24 8.28 -17.06 -4.59
CA TRP A 24 7.82 -15.74 -4.14
C TRP A 24 6.50 -15.83 -3.37
N GLN A 25 5.72 -16.88 -3.57
CA GLN A 25 4.51 -17.15 -2.78
C GLN A 25 4.85 -17.37 -1.30
N ALA A 26 6.01 -17.96 -0.98
CA ALA A 26 6.48 -18.11 0.40
C ALA A 26 6.82 -16.78 1.07
N CYS A 27 7.06 -15.71 0.30
CA CYS A 27 7.26 -14.34 0.77
C CYS A 27 5.94 -13.57 0.99
N LEU A 28 4.77 -14.09 0.55
CA LEU A 28 3.48 -13.39 0.67
C LEU A 28 3.04 -13.11 2.13
N PRO A 29 3.22 -14.03 3.10
CA PRO A 29 2.85 -13.75 4.49
C PRO A 29 3.58 -12.53 5.08
N GLN A 30 4.88 -12.39 4.79
CA GLN A 30 5.71 -11.27 5.24
C GLN A 30 5.28 -9.97 4.57
N VAL A 31 4.97 -10.00 3.27
CA VAL A 31 4.43 -8.82 2.58
C VAL A 31 3.09 -8.41 3.19
N ARG A 32 2.19 -9.35 3.48
CA ARG A 32 0.91 -9.06 4.16
C ARG A 32 1.13 -8.42 5.53
N ALA A 33 2.05 -8.95 6.32
CA ALA A 33 2.40 -8.37 7.63
C ALA A 33 2.90 -6.92 7.50
N VAL A 34 3.71 -6.61 6.47
CA VAL A 34 4.13 -5.23 6.21
C VAL A 34 2.95 -4.35 5.80
N LEU A 35 2.07 -4.82 4.90
CA LEU A 35 0.89 -4.07 4.47
C LEU A 35 -0.06 -3.78 5.63
N ASP A 36 -0.21 -4.70 6.57
CA ASP A 36 -0.98 -4.50 7.79
C ASP A 36 -0.28 -3.50 8.74
N ALA A 37 1.05 -3.58 8.86
CA ALA A 37 1.82 -2.64 9.69
C ALA A 37 1.78 -1.19 9.19
N ILE A 38 1.68 -0.99 7.86
CA ILE A 38 1.58 0.35 7.24
C ILE A 38 0.13 0.74 6.90
N HIS A 39 -0.86 0.00 7.39
CA HIS A 39 -2.28 0.23 7.08
C HIS A 39 -2.73 1.64 7.43
N GLU A 40 -2.21 2.18 8.54
CA GLU A 40 -2.45 3.54 8.96
C GLU A 40 -1.40 4.51 8.38
N PRO A 41 -1.82 5.54 7.62
CA PRO A 41 -0.89 6.50 7.04
C PRO A 41 -0.41 7.51 8.08
N SER A 42 0.84 7.96 7.95
CA SER A 42 1.37 9.10 8.71
C SER A 42 0.74 10.42 8.26
N ASP A 43 0.90 11.48 9.04
CA ASP A 43 0.34 12.80 8.69
C ASP A 43 0.91 13.34 7.37
N TYR A 44 2.22 13.14 7.12
CA TYR A 44 2.83 13.47 5.82
C TYR A 44 2.19 12.73 4.64
N MET A 45 1.79 11.47 4.83
CA MET A 45 1.09 10.71 3.78
C MET A 45 -0.33 11.24 3.55
N LYS A 46 -1.04 11.63 4.62
CA LYS A 46 -2.36 12.27 4.50
C LYS A 46 -2.26 13.59 3.76
N GLU A 47 -1.27 14.43 4.08
CA GLU A 47 -1.03 15.70 3.39
C GLU A 47 -0.73 15.51 1.90
N ALA A 48 0.09 14.51 1.55
CA ALA A 48 0.38 14.19 0.15
C ALA A 48 -0.88 13.79 -0.63
N GLY A 49 -1.75 12.98 -0.03
CA GLY A 49 -3.03 12.61 -0.64
C GLY A 49 -4.05 13.75 -0.67
N ALA A 50 -4.01 14.65 0.32
CA ALA A 50 -4.93 15.78 0.43
C ALA A 50 -4.78 16.78 -0.74
N GLY A 51 -3.62 16.84 -1.38
CA GLY A 51 -3.41 17.63 -2.60
C GLY A 51 -4.37 17.26 -3.74
N ILE A 52 -4.74 15.97 -3.83
CA ILE A 52 -5.68 15.47 -4.86
C ILE A 52 -7.13 15.76 -4.46
N THR A 53 -7.50 15.58 -3.20
CA THR A 53 -8.88 15.83 -2.74
C THR A 53 -9.25 17.31 -2.77
N ARG A 54 -8.28 18.21 -2.50
CA ARG A 54 -8.42 19.66 -2.72
C ARG A 54 -8.79 20.03 -4.16
N TYR A 55 -8.31 19.28 -5.15
CA TYR A 55 -8.65 19.52 -6.56
C TYR A 55 -10.09 19.10 -6.90
N ILE A 56 -10.60 18.05 -6.25
CA ILE A 56 -11.89 17.43 -6.58
C ILE A 56 -13.06 18.11 -5.84
N SER A 57 -12.83 18.62 -4.64
CA SER A 57 -13.88 19.26 -3.83
C SER A 57 -13.35 20.50 -3.12
N PRO A 58 -13.05 21.60 -3.86
CA PRO A 58 -12.31 22.75 -3.34
C PRO A 58 -12.97 23.47 -2.15
N ASP A 59 -14.27 23.26 -1.92
CA ASP A 59 -15.04 23.87 -0.84
C ASP A 59 -15.03 23.06 0.47
N SER A 60 -14.40 21.89 0.50
CA SER A 60 -14.26 21.09 1.71
C SER A 60 -13.19 21.65 2.65
N ASP A 61 -13.30 21.35 3.95
CA ASP A 61 -12.31 21.78 4.94
C ASP A 61 -11.04 20.90 4.94
N GLU A 62 -9.95 21.42 5.51
CA GLU A 62 -8.65 20.71 5.51
C GLU A 62 -8.67 19.37 6.25
N ARG A 63 -9.54 19.23 7.25
CA ARG A 63 -9.67 17.98 8.01
C ARG A 63 -10.35 16.91 7.16
N ALA A 64 -11.37 17.28 6.39
CA ALA A 64 -12.04 16.40 5.45
C ALA A 64 -11.05 15.88 4.39
N TYR A 65 -10.20 16.73 3.82
CA TYR A 65 -9.19 16.28 2.85
C TYR A 65 -8.18 15.28 3.41
N ALA A 66 -7.69 15.52 4.64
CA ALA A 66 -6.76 14.62 5.30
C ALA A 66 -7.41 13.27 5.66
N GLN A 67 -8.67 13.30 6.09
CA GLN A 67 -9.46 12.10 6.37
C GLN A 67 -9.70 11.27 5.10
N ASP A 68 -10.08 11.91 4.00
CA ASP A 68 -10.30 11.25 2.72
C ASP A 68 -9.01 10.66 2.16
N ALA A 69 -7.90 11.39 2.24
CA ALA A 69 -6.59 10.88 1.88
C ALA A 69 -6.22 9.62 2.70
N ALA A 70 -6.49 9.64 4.00
CA ALA A 70 -6.27 8.47 4.86
C ALA A 70 -7.13 7.27 4.46
N ASN A 71 -8.40 7.50 4.12
CA ASN A 71 -9.32 6.44 3.69
C ASN A 71 -8.90 5.83 2.35
N VAL A 72 -8.52 6.68 1.37
CA VAL A 72 -8.01 6.20 0.08
C VAL A 72 -6.79 5.31 0.27
N TRP A 73 -5.85 5.69 1.14
CA TRP A 73 -4.69 4.87 1.47
C TRP A 73 -5.09 3.48 2.00
N ARG A 74 -5.93 3.43 3.04
CA ARG A 74 -6.42 2.17 3.62
C ARG A 74 -7.10 1.28 2.57
N PHE A 75 -7.97 1.86 1.73
CA PHE A 75 -8.65 1.13 0.67
C PHE A 75 -7.70 0.57 -0.37
N MET A 76 -6.65 1.29 -0.74
CA MET A 76 -5.64 0.80 -1.69
C MET A 76 -4.86 -0.37 -1.11
N LEU A 77 -4.47 -0.32 0.17
CA LEU A 77 -3.79 -1.44 0.83
C LEU A 77 -4.70 -2.67 0.97
N ASP A 78 -5.97 -2.47 1.31
CA ASP A 78 -6.96 -3.56 1.37
C ASP A 78 -7.23 -4.16 -0.02
N ALA A 79 -7.27 -3.34 -1.07
CA ALA A 79 -7.39 -3.82 -2.44
C ALA A 79 -6.17 -4.63 -2.86
N MET A 80 -4.94 -4.19 -2.50
CA MET A 80 -3.71 -4.94 -2.75
C MET A 80 -3.72 -6.31 -2.09
N LYS A 81 -4.14 -6.40 -0.82
CA LYS A 81 -4.22 -7.67 -0.08
C LYS A 81 -5.15 -8.70 -0.73
N LYS A 82 -6.19 -8.25 -1.44
CA LYS A 82 -7.18 -9.10 -2.14
C LYS A 82 -6.70 -9.64 -3.49
N GLN A 83 -5.57 -9.18 -4.02
CA GLN A 83 -5.07 -9.58 -5.34
C GLN A 83 -4.50 -11.01 -5.38
N VAL A 84 -4.23 -11.60 -4.21
CA VAL A 84 -3.74 -12.97 -4.06
C VAL A 84 -4.59 -13.64 -2.98
N PRO A 85 -5.02 -14.91 -3.19
CA PRO A 85 -5.82 -15.66 -2.23
C PRO A 85 -5.14 -15.86 -0.88
#